data_AF-A0AAD5JPN8-F1
#
_entry.id   AF-A0AAD5JPN8-F1
#
_cell.length_a   1.000
_cell.length_b   1.000
_cell.length_c   1.000
_cell.angle_alpha   90.00
_cell.angle_beta   90.00
_cell.angle_gamma   90.00
#
_symmetry.space_group_name_H-M   'P 1'
#
loop_
_entity.id
_entity.type
_entity.pdbx_description
1 polymer ?
#
loop_
_entity_poly.entity_id
_entity_poly.type
_entity_poly.pdbx_seq_one_letter_code
_entity_poly.pdbx_strand_id
1 'polypeptide(L)'
;MGISIDVLLNRQKEVINFSFKRKYDYIKKVIPKKGLENIRKQMINLVVKISMQWNPYGGKMSEISESETPFPYRTENLFKIHYLVSWREEGNNVTNCYINGIRDFYASMASYVSSGLREAFLNYRYVDIGNISNNQTTFKDSQGYGVKYFKGNFQRLVNVKGKVDPDNFFKNEQSIPPAKYQV
;
A
#
# COMPACT_ATOMS: atom_id res chain seq x y z
N MET A 1 -33.77 7.16 -27.42
CA MET A 1 -34.31 6.56 -26.18
C MET A 1 -33.27 6.73 -25.09
N GLY A 2 -33.56 7.51 -24.05
CA GLY A 2 -32.66 7.70 -22.91
C GLY A 2 -32.88 6.58 -21.89
N ILE A 3 -31.79 6.11 -21.29
CA ILE A 3 -31.86 5.14 -20.19
C ILE A 3 -32.37 5.88 -18.94
N SER A 4 -33.33 5.30 -18.22
CA SER A 4 -33.89 5.90 -16.99
C SER A 4 -32.83 6.08 -15.90
N ILE A 5 -32.96 7.14 -15.10
CA ILE A 5 -32.12 7.41 -13.92
C ILE A 5 -32.18 6.26 -12.89
N ASP A 6 -33.27 5.47 -12.90
CA ASP A 6 -33.48 4.33 -12.01
C ASP A 6 -32.41 3.24 -12.17
N VAL A 7 -31.71 3.19 -13.31
CA VAL A 7 -30.58 2.28 -13.53
C VAL A 7 -29.43 2.56 -12.54
N LEU A 8 -29.27 3.80 -12.05
CA LEU A 8 -28.28 4.14 -11.02
C LEU A 8 -28.62 3.55 -9.64
N LEU A 9 -29.90 3.22 -9.40
CA LEU A 9 -30.36 2.55 -8.18
C LEU A 9 -30.08 1.05 -8.23
N ASN A 10 -30.01 0.47 -9.43
CA ASN A 10 -29.66 -0.93 -9.62
C ASN A 10 -28.14 -1.14 -9.53
N ARG A 11 -27.61 -1.07 -8.31
CA ARG A 11 -26.24 -1.52 -8.01
C ARG A 11 -26.23 -3.04 -7.97
N GLN A 12 -26.18 -3.70 -9.14
CA GLN A 12 -25.73 -5.08 -9.19
C GLN A 12 -24.31 -5.11 -8.64
N LYS A 13 -24.17 -5.52 -7.39
CA LYS A 13 -22.87 -5.75 -6.76
C LYS A 13 -22.29 -6.94 -7.53
N GLU A 14 -21.35 -6.68 -8.45
CA GLU A 14 -20.54 -7.77 -8.99
C GLU A 14 -19.96 -8.52 -7.80
N VAL A 15 -20.42 -9.76 -7.62
CA VAL A 15 -19.87 -10.62 -6.59
C VAL A 15 -18.45 -10.90 -7.03
N ILE A 16 -17.49 -10.22 -6.41
CA ILE A 16 -16.07 -10.48 -6.58
C ILE A 16 -15.82 -11.89 -6.06
N ASN A 17 -15.96 -12.88 -6.94
CA ASN A 17 -15.81 -14.29 -6.61
C ASN A 17 -14.33 -14.73 -6.72
N PHE A 18 -13.44 -13.91 -6.17
CA PHE A 18 -12.01 -14.20 -6.10
C PHE A 18 -11.39 -13.51 -4.90
N SER A 19 -10.44 -14.21 -4.29
CA SER A 19 -9.54 -13.65 -3.28
C SER A 19 -8.35 -12.99 -3.96
N PHE A 20 -7.76 -12.00 -3.29
CA PHE A 20 -6.57 -11.34 -3.82
C PHE A 20 -5.64 -10.83 -2.73
N LYS A 21 -4.37 -10.64 -3.09
CA LYS A 21 -3.37 -9.96 -2.29
C LYS A 21 -2.65 -8.93 -3.14
N ARG A 22 -2.41 -7.75 -2.56
CA ARG A 22 -1.74 -6.64 -3.21
C ARG A 22 -0.53 -6.17 -2.42
N LYS A 23 0.49 -5.71 -3.13
CA LYS A 23 1.66 -5.00 -2.58
C LYS A 23 2.01 -3.83 -3.50
N TYR A 24 2.77 -2.87 -3.00
CA TYR A 24 3.09 -1.66 -3.76
C TYR A 24 4.53 -1.25 -3.52
N ASP A 25 5.12 -0.60 -4.52
CA ASP A 25 6.42 0.03 -4.44
C ASP A 25 6.43 1.36 -5.16
N TYR A 26 7.46 2.15 -4.85
CA TYR A 26 7.85 3.29 -5.64
C TYR A 26 9.23 3.06 -6.25
N ILE A 27 9.35 3.37 -7.53
CA ILE A 27 10.61 3.41 -8.26
C ILE A 27 11.07 4.86 -8.29
N LYS A 28 12.29 5.10 -7.81
CA LYS A 28 12.95 6.42 -7.84
C LYS A 28 14.09 6.50 -8.85
N LYS A 29 14.58 5.35 -9.33
CA LYS A 29 15.68 5.26 -10.29
C LYS A 29 15.28 4.37 -11.45
N VAL A 30 15.73 4.71 -12.65
CA VAL A 30 15.46 3.90 -13.85
C VAL A 30 16.02 2.49 -13.66
N ILE A 31 15.17 1.48 -13.87
CA ILE A 31 15.59 0.08 -13.83
C ILE A 31 16.31 -0.23 -15.16
N PRO A 32 17.56 -0.71 -15.15
CA PRO A 32 18.26 -1.07 -16.37
C PRO A 32 17.53 -2.17 -17.14
N LYS A 33 17.72 -2.22 -18.47
CA LYS A 33 17.12 -3.26 -19.34
C LYS A 33 17.31 -4.68 -18.80
N LYS A 34 18.52 -5.02 -18.36
CA LYS A 34 18.83 -6.32 -17.73
C LYS A 34 17.99 -6.58 -16.46
N GLY A 35 17.71 -5.54 -15.68
CA GLY A 35 16.80 -5.62 -14.53
C GLY A 35 15.37 -5.94 -14.96
N LEU A 36 14.85 -5.27 -15.99
CA LEU A 36 13.52 -5.55 -16.55
C LEU A 36 13.42 -6.98 -17.10
N GLU A 37 14.45 -7.46 -17.79
CA GLU A 37 14.54 -8.84 -18.27
C GLU A 37 14.51 -9.85 -17.11
N ASN A 38 15.23 -9.57 -16.02
CA ASN A 38 15.22 -10.40 -14.82
C ASN A 38 13.84 -10.42 -14.14
N ILE A 39 13.19 -9.25 -14.00
CA ILE A 39 11.84 -9.14 -13.45
C ILE A 39 10.87 -9.98 -14.28
N ARG A 40 10.92 -9.85 -15.61
CA ARG A 40 10.10 -10.66 -16.53
C ARG A 40 10.32 -12.16 -16.35
N LYS A 41 11.58 -12.61 -16.25
CA LYS A 41 11.91 -14.03 -16.01
C LYS A 41 11.35 -14.52 -14.67
N GLN A 42 11.50 -13.72 -13.61
CA GLN A 42 10.94 -14.05 -12.31
C GLN A 42 9.41 -14.18 -12.37
N MET A 43 8.71 -13.25 -13.05
CA MET A 43 7.26 -13.34 -13.21
C MET A 43 6.81 -14.62 -13.92
N ILE A 44 7.53 -15.06 -14.96
CA ILE A 44 7.22 -16.28 -15.71
C ILE A 44 7.43 -17.54 -14.85
N ASN A 45 8.45 -17.52 -13.99
CA ASN A 45 8.83 -18.66 -13.15
C ASN A 45 8.06 -18.75 -11.83
N LEU A 46 7.21 -17.77 -11.51
CA LEU A 46 6.39 -17.83 -10.30
C LEU A 46 5.32 -18.91 -10.42
N VAL A 47 5.14 -19.66 -9.33
CA VAL A 47 4.06 -20.66 -9.20
C VAL A 47 2.68 -20.02 -9.32
N VAL A 48 2.57 -18.72 -9.01
CA VAL A 48 1.31 -17.98 -8.95
C VAL A 48 1.23 -16.94 -10.06
N LYS A 49 0.03 -16.73 -10.61
CA LYS A 49 -0.19 -15.67 -11.60
C LYS A 49 -0.13 -14.30 -10.90
N ILE A 50 0.88 -13.52 -11.26
CA ILE A 50 1.08 -12.16 -10.79
C ILE A 50 0.88 -11.14 -11.91
N SER A 51 0.30 -10.00 -11.56
CA SER A 51 0.21 -8.83 -12.43
C SER A 51 0.95 -7.66 -11.80
N MET A 52 1.53 -6.81 -12.66
CA MET A 52 2.21 -5.58 -12.29
C MET A 52 1.59 -4.42 -13.04
N GLN A 53 1.16 -3.38 -12.32
CA GLN A 53 0.69 -2.12 -12.92
C GLN A 53 1.66 -1.00 -12.57
N TRP A 54 2.18 -0.34 -13.60
CA TRP A 54 3.17 0.72 -13.49
C TRP A 54 2.48 2.06 -13.76
N ASN A 55 2.34 2.87 -12.71
CA ASN A 55 1.67 4.17 -12.81
C ASN A 55 2.74 5.26 -12.84
N PRO A 56 2.87 6.05 -13.92
CA PRO A 56 3.88 7.09 -13.99
C PRO A 56 3.59 8.20 -12.96
N TYR A 57 4.65 8.68 -12.34
CA TYR A 57 4.68 9.89 -11.52
C TYR A 57 5.42 11.00 -12.30
N GLY A 58 5.38 12.23 -11.78
CA GLY A 58 5.79 13.42 -12.51
C GLY A 58 4.65 14.41 -12.69
N GLY A 59 4.83 15.37 -13.60
CA GLY A 59 3.83 16.40 -13.88
C GLY A 59 3.36 17.09 -12.60
N LYS A 60 2.03 17.20 -12.42
CA LYS A 60 1.46 17.85 -11.24
C LYS A 60 1.90 17.23 -9.91
N MET A 61 2.19 15.93 -9.87
CA MET A 61 2.66 15.27 -8.65
C MET A 61 4.04 15.74 -8.21
N SER A 62 4.84 16.30 -9.12
CA SER A 62 6.18 16.84 -8.83
C SER A 62 6.17 18.30 -8.40
N GLU A 63 5.08 19.03 -8.67
CA GLU A 63 4.91 20.44 -8.29
C GLU A 63 4.39 20.61 -6.85
N ILE A 64 3.70 19.59 -6.34
CA ILE A 64 3.08 19.62 -5.02
C ILE A 64 4.10 19.25 -3.95
N SER A 65 4.22 20.06 -2.91
CA SER A 65 5.13 19.78 -1.78
C SER A 65 4.73 18.48 -1.06
N GLU A 66 5.74 17.71 -0.60
CA GLU A 66 5.50 16.49 0.18
C GLU A 66 4.64 16.74 1.44
N SER A 67 4.70 17.95 2.01
CA SER A 67 3.98 18.32 3.24
C SER A 67 2.65 19.04 3.03
N GLU A 68 2.28 19.31 1.78
CA GLU A 68 1.04 20.03 1.45
C GLU A 68 -0.21 19.25 1.90
N THR A 69 -0.14 17.93 1.81
CA THR A 69 -1.19 17.00 2.23
C THR A 69 -0.59 15.83 3.03
N PRO A 70 -1.39 15.00 3.70
CA PRO A 70 -0.88 13.80 4.36
C PRO A 70 -0.09 12.86 3.44
N PHE A 71 -0.45 12.77 2.15
CA PHE A 71 0.21 11.93 1.16
C PHE A 71 1.56 12.52 0.70
N PRO A 72 2.70 11.88 1.05
CA PRO A 72 4.01 12.50 0.92
C PRO A 72 4.75 12.15 -0.38
N TYR A 73 4.25 11.20 -1.17
CA TYR A 73 5.00 10.65 -2.31
C TYR A 73 4.84 11.53 -3.56
N ARG A 74 5.78 12.46 -3.76
CA ARG A 74 5.75 13.52 -4.78
C ARG A 74 6.93 13.41 -5.77
N THR A 75 7.81 14.41 -5.78
CA THR A 75 8.80 14.76 -6.82
C THR A 75 9.89 13.71 -7.07
N GLU A 76 10.16 12.80 -6.14
CA GLU A 76 11.22 11.79 -6.26
C GLU A 76 10.81 10.48 -6.94
N ASN A 77 9.50 10.28 -7.16
CA ASN A 77 8.99 9.01 -7.66
C ASN A 77 8.83 9.07 -9.19
N LEU A 78 9.37 8.07 -9.88
CA LEU A 78 9.19 7.88 -11.32
C LEU A 78 7.93 7.07 -11.61
N PHE A 79 7.73 5.99 -10.84
CA PHE A 79 6.58 5.11 -10.97
C PHE A 79 6.11 4.60 -9.62
N LYS A 80 4.80 4.44 -9.47
CA LYS A 80 4.21 3.56 -8.45
C LYS A 80 3.88 2.23 -9.09
N ILE A 81 4.43 1.15 -8.54
CA ILE A 81 4.11 -0.21 -8.93
C ILE A 81 3.04 -0.77 -7.99
N HIS A 82 2.06 -1.44 -8.58
CA HIS A 82 1.10 -2.30 -7.90
C HIS A 82 1.32 -3.74 -8.33
N TYR A 83 1.58 -4.63 -7.38
CA TYR A 83 1.63 -6.08 -7.55
C TYR A 83 0.32 -6.68 -7.10
N LEU A 84 -0.31 -7.50 -7.93
CA LEU A 84 -1.57 -8.18 -7.62
C LEU A 84 -1.47 -9.64 -7.99
N VAL A 85 -1.81 -10.50 -7.02
CA VAL A 85 -2.14 -11.91 -7.24
C VAL A 85 -3.59 -12.14 -6.84
N SER A 86 -4.30 -12.97 -7.60
CA SER A 86 -5.70 -13.29 -7.37
C SER A 86 -5.98 -14.76 -7.65
N TRP A 87 -6.86 -15.37 -6.87
CA TRP A 87 -7.23 -16.77 -6.96
C TRP A 87 -8.71 -16.97 -6.66
N ARG A 88 -9.33 -17.99 -7.24
CA ARG A 88 -10.76 -18.31 -7.03
C ARG A 88 -10.93 -19.55 -6.16
N GLU A 89 -9.94 -20.42 -6.19
CA GLU A 89 -9.94 -21.70 -5.52
C GLU A 89 -9.88 -21.50 -4.00
N GLU A 90 -10.79 -22.15 -3.29
CA GLU A 90 -10.82 -22.10 -1.84
C GLU A 90 -9.74 -23.01 -1.22
N GLY A 91 -9.42 -22.74 0.05
CA GLY A 91 -8.51 -23.55 0.85
C GLY A 91 -7.27 -22.80 1.32
N ASN A 92 -6.85 -23.11 2.55
CA ASN A 92 -5.71 -22.47 3.20
C ASN A 92 -4.41 -22.72 2.44
N ASN A 93 -4.22 -23.93 1.88
CA ASN A 93 -3.02 -24.26 1.10
C ASN A 93 -2.89 -23.41 -0.16
N VAL A 94 -3.99 -23.21 -0.89
CA VAL A 94 -4.02 -22.32 -2.06
C VAL A 94 -3.72 -20.90 -1.64
N THR A 95 -4.44 -20.40 -0.64
CA THR A 95 -4.25 -19.03 -0.11
C THR A 95 -2.80 -18.78 0.32
N ASN A 96 -2.19 -19.72 1.03
CA ASN A 96 -0.80 -19.63 1.46
C ASN A 96 0.16 -19.65 0.27
N CYS A 97 -0.08 -20.47 -0.76
CA CYS A 97 0.71 -20.48 -1.99
C CYS A 97 0.73 -19.11 -2.67
N TYR A 98 -0.45 -18.49 -2.87
CA TYR A 98 -0.57 -17.16 -3.47
C TYR A 98 0.06 -16.06 -2.61
N ILE A 99 -0.17 -16.09 -1.29
CA ILE A 99 0.42 -15.12 -0.35
C ILE A 99 1.94 -15.23 -0.31
N ASN A 100 2.50 -16.44 -0.30
CA ASN A 100 3.94 -16.64 -0.29
C ASN A 100 4.55 -16.25 -1.64
N GLY A 101 3.95 -16.63 -2.77
CA GLY A 101 4.43 -16.26 -4.09
C GLY A 101 4.54 -14.74 -4.31
N ILE A 102 3.55 -13.95 -3.86
CA ILE A 102 3.66 -12.48 -3.92
C ILE A 102 4.69 -11.93 -2.92
N ARG A 103 4.90 -12.56 -1.76
CA ARG A 103 5.93 -12.16 -0.80
C ARG A 103 7.34 -12.38 -1.37
N ASP A 104 7.57 -13.54 -1.98
CA ASP A 104 8.86 -13.89 -2.60
C ASP A 104 9.19 -12.95 -3.76
N PHE A 105 8.22 -12.70 -4.64
CA PHE A 105 8.39 -11.74 -5.73
C PHE A 105 8.60 -10.30 -5.23
N TYR A 106 7.85 -9.89 -4.21
CA TYR A 106 8.04 -8.57 -3.61
C TYR A 106 9.42 -8.44 -2.96
N ALA A 107 9.94 -9.50 -2.34
CA ALA A 107 11.29 -9.51 -1.80
C ALA A 107 12.35 -9.39 -2.91
N SER A 108 12.18 -10.09 -4.05
CA SER A 108 13.12 -9.99 -5.17
C SER A 108 13.18 -8.60 -5.81
N MET A 109 12.07 -7.84 -5.75
CA MET A 109 11.99 -6.47 -6.23
C MET A 109 12.81 -5.46 -5.40
N ALA A 110 13.26 -5.81 -4.19
CA ALA A 110 13.94 -4.89 -3.26
C ALA A 110 15.15 -4.17 -3.87
N SER A 111 15.87 -4.82 -4.79
CA SER A 111 17.05 -4.23 -5.46
C SER A 111 16.72 -3.16 -6.52
N TYR A 112 15.45 -3.05 -6.93
CA TYR A 112 15.01 -2.17 -8.02
C TYR A 112 14.16 -0.98 -7.55
N VAL A 113 13.75 -0.97 -6.29
CA VAL A 113 12.79 0.00 -5.73
C VAL A 113 13.48 0.91 -4.72
N SER A 114 12.74 1.84 -4.10
CA SER A 114 13.28 2.77 -3.10
C SER A 114 14.14 2.05 -2.05
N SER A 115 15.41 2.44 -1.91
CA SER A 115 16.32 1.95 -0.87
C SER A 115 16.01 2.60 0.48
N GLY A 116 15.92 1.81 1.56
CA GLY A 116 15.61 2.28 2.93
C GLY A 116 14.27 1.77 3.45
N LEU A 117 13.48 2.62 4.12
CA LEU A 117 12.12 2.30 4.54
C LEU A 117 11.21 2.19 3.29
N ARG A 118 10.83 0.96 2.95
CA ARG A 118 9.96 0.67 1.81
C ARG A 118 8.63 1.41 1.97
N GLU A 119 8.40 2.34 1.05
CA GLU A 119 7.29 3.27 1.03
C GLU A 119 5.95 2.55 0.79
N ALA A 120 4.87 3.03 1.41
CA ALA A 120 3.56 2.39 1.40
C ALA A 120 2.46 3.40 1.08
N PHE A 121 1.35 2.93 0.50
CA PHE A 121 0.21 3.78 0.17
C PHE A 121 -1.02 3.39 0.99
N LEU A 122 -1.51 4.33 1.82
CA LEU A 122 -2.56 4.08 2.81
C LEU A 122 -3.84 3.48 2.22
N ASN A 123 -4.24 3.91 1.02
CA ASN A 123 -5.47 3.42 0.37
C ASN A 123 -5.41 1.94 0.00
N TYR A 124 -4.22 1.32 0.10
CA TYR A 124 -4.04 -0.12 -0.02
C TYR A 124 -3.36 -0.68 1.22
N ARG A 125 -4.08 -0.62 2.35
CA ARG A 125 -3.60 -1.12 3.63
C ARG A 125 -3.10 -2.55 3.53
N TYR A 126 -1.94 -2.78 4.11
CA TYR A 126 -1.42 -4.13 4.27
C TYR A 126 -0.75 -4.25 5.63
N VAL A 127 -1.23 -5.20 6.42
CA VAL A 127 -0.76 -5.42 7.80
C VAL A 127 0.70 -5.88 7.89
N ASP A 128 1.29 -6.34 6.77
CA ASP A 128 2.67 -6.84 6.75
C ASP A 128 3.74 -5.74 7.04
N ILE A 129 3.39 -4.44 7.05
CA ILE A 129 4.34 -3.38 7.45
C ILE A 129 4.32 -3.02 8.94
N GLY A 130 3.45 -3.67 9.71
CA GLY A 130 3.28 -3.43 11.14
C GLY A 130 1.82 -3.13 11.46
N ASN A 131 1.43 -3.48 12.68
CA ASN A 131 0.12 -3.20 13.25
C ASN A 131 0.26 -2.96 14.75
N ILE A 132 -0.77 -2.36 15.33
CA ILE A 132 -0.90 -2.22 16.79
C ILE A 132 -1.41 -3.57 17.32
N SER A 133 -0.65 -4.21 18.21
CA SER A 133 -1.07 -5.43 18.89
C SER A 133 -1.97 -5.11 20.10
N ASN A 134 -2.92 -6.00 20.42
CA ASN A 134 -3.65 -6.04 21.69
C ASN A 134 -4.37 -4.75 22.13
N ASN A 135 -4.88 -3.93 21.20
CA ASN A 135 -5.60 -2.67 21.49
C ASN A 135 -4.81 -1.63 22.31
N GLN A 136 -3.55 -1.91 22.64
CA GLN A 136 -2.66 -1.02 23.37
C GLN A 136 -1.83 -0.27 22.33
N THR A 137 -2.28 0.95 22.04
CA THR A 137 -1.61 1.81 21.06
C THR A 137 -0.35 2.40 21.68
N THR A 138 0.83 1.95 21.27
CA THR A 138 2.07 2.70 21.55
C THR A 138 2.47 3.54 20.34
N PHE A 139 2.98 4.75 20.56
CA PHE A 139 3.50 5.57 19.47
C PHE A 139 4.60 4.85 18.70
N LYS A 140 5.46 4.10 19.40
CA LYS A 140 6.56 3.34 18.82
C LYS A 140 6.08 2.29 17.80
N ASP A 141 5.04 1.52 18.12
CA ASP A 141 4.48 0.54 17.18
C ASP A 141 3.89 1.22 15.96
N SER A 142 3.19 2.34 16.18
CA SER A 142 2.58 3.10 15.10
C SER A 142 3.58 3.79 14.18
N GLN A 143 4.76 4.15 14.70
CA GLN A 143 5.81 4.80 13.92
C GLN A 143 6.30 3.89 12.80
N GLY A 144 6.37 2.56 13.04
CA GLY A 144 6.87 1.58 12.08
C GLY A 144 6.12 1.57 10.74
N TYR A 145 4.79 1.64 10.76
CA TYR A 145 3.97 1.77 9.55
C TYR A 145 3.64 3.23 9.21
N GLY A 146 3.54 4.11 10.20
CA GLY A 146 3.17 5.52 10.05
C GLY A 146 4.14 6.29 9.15
N VAL A 147 5.45 6.14 9.39
CA VAL A 147 6.47 6.78 8.54
C VAL A 147 6.49 6.21 7.12
N LYS A 148 6.11 4.94 6.96
CA LYS A 148 5.98 4.29 5.64
C LYS A 148 4.76 4.76 4.87
N TYR A 149 3.73 5.31 5.52
CA TYR A 149 2.58 5.88 4.82
C TYR A 149 2.71 7.39 4.61
N PHE A 150 3.34 8.09 5.55
CA PHE A 150 3.25 9.54 5.65
C PHE A 150 4.60 10.27 5.67
N LYS A 151 5.74 9.57 5.64
CA LYS A 151 7.09 10.15 5.81
C LYS A 151 7.11 11.14 7.00
N GLY A 152 7.67 12.35 6.81
CA GLY A 152 7.70 13.41 7.81
C GLY A 152 6.34 13.98 8.21
N ASN A 153 5.27 13.71 7.46
CA ASN A 153 3.93 14.18 7.80
C ASN A 153 3.31 13.42 8.98
N PHE A 154 3.87 12.25 9.35
CA PHE A 154 3.32 11.43 10.42
C PHE A 154 3.20 12.19 11.75
N GLN A 155 4.21 12.99 12.11
CA GLN A 155 4.19 13.76 13.37
C GLN A 155 3.06 14.79 13.39
N ARG A 156 2.86 15.52 12.28
CA ARG A 156 1.74 16.46 12.13
C ARG A 156 0.40 15.76 12.29
N LEU A 157 0.25 14.56 11.74
CA LEU A 157 -0.97 13.77 11.83
C LEU A 157 -1.26 13.29 13.26
N VAL A 158 -0.25 12.85 14.00
CA VAL A 158 -0.38 12.47 15.42
C VAL A 158 -0.84 13.66 16.27
N ASN A 159 -0.30 14.85 16.01
CA ASN A 159 -0.71 16.07 16.70
C ASN A 159 -2.17 16.44 16.39
N VAL A 160 -2.61 16.34 15.13
CA VAL A 160 -4.01 16.58 14.75
C VAL A 160 -4.92 15.55 15.41
N LYS A 161 -4.57 14.26 15.34
CA LYS A 161 -5.32 13.16 15.98
C LYS A 161 -5.53 13.42 17.48
N GLY A 162 -4.48 13.85 18.18
CA GLY A 162 -4.56 14.20 19.60
C GLY A 162 -5.52 15.34 19.93
N LYS A 163 -5.76 16.28 19.01
CA LYS A 163 -6.70 17.39 19.21
C LYS A 163 -8.15 17.01 18.90
N VAL A 164 -8.36 16.22 17.84
CA VAL A 164 -9.71 15.95 17.32
C VAL A 164 -10.33 14.65 17.84
N ASP A 165 -9.50 13.71 18.30
CA ASP A 165 -9.94 12.44 18.89
C ASP A 165 -8.95 12.02 20.00
N PRO A 166 -8.91 12.76 21.12
CA PRO A 166 -7.98 12.52 22.21
C PRO A 166 -8.15 11.13 22.84
N ASP A 167 -9.36 10.57 22.85
CA ASP A 167 -9.68 9.26 23.45
C ASP A 167 -9.46 8.08 22.51
N ASN A 168 -9.01 8.36 21.28
CA ASN A 168 -8.74 7.38 20.24
C ASN A 168 -9.97 6.51 19.92
N PHE A 169 -11.16 7.10 19.89
CA PHE A 169 -12.40 6.40 19.56
C PHE A 169 -12.35 5.84 18.13
N PHE A 170 -11.87 6.63 17.16
CA PHE A 170 -11.74 6.21 15.78
C PHE A 170 -10.40 5.51 15.54
N LYS A 171 -10.34 4.20 15.78
CA LYS A 171 -9.11 3.41 15.65
C LYS A 171 -9.28 2.11 14.87
N ASN A 172 -8.17 1.61 14.36
CA ASN A 172 -8.00 0.29 13.75
C ASN A 172 -6.54 -0.17 13.93
N GLU A 173 -6.20 -1.34 13.40
CA GLU A 173 -4.91 -2.02 13.55
C GLU A 173 -3.73 -1.21 13.00
N GLN A 174 -3.95 -0.20 12.15
CA GLN A 174 -2.93 0.70 11.60
C GLN A 174 -3.31 2.19 11.75
N SER A 175 -4.10 2.53 12.77
CA SER A 175 -4.54 3.91 13.00
C SER A 175 -3.45 4.80 13.60
N ILE A 176 -3.42 6.08 13.18
CA ILE A 176 -2.54 7.08 13.78
C ILE A 176 -2.91 7.24 15.27
N PRO A 177 -1.94 7.16 16.19
CA PRO A 177 -2.21 7.34 17.62
C PRO A 177 -2.43 8.82 17.96
N PRO A 178 -3.18 9.14 19.03
CA PRO A 178 -3.14 10.46 19.64
C PRO A 178 -1.76 10.80 20.22
N ALA A 179 -1.42 12.09 20.25
CA ALA A 179 -0.12 12.56 20.78
C ALA A 179 0.15 12.17 22.24
N LYS A 180 -0.89 11.94 23.06
CA LYS A 180 -0.74 11.48 24.46
C LYS A 180 -0.02 10.14 24.61
N TYR A 181 0.11 9.36 23.54
CA TYR A 181 0.82 8.09 23.50
C TYR A 181 2.31 8.23 23.14
N GLN A 182 2.83 9.46 23.04
CA GLN A 182 4.27 9.76 22.81
C GLN A 182 5.15 9.66 24.08
N VAL A 183 4.54 9.37 25.23
CA VAL A 183 5.23 9.25 26.54
C VAL A 183 5.96 7.92 26.63
#